data_AF-A0A9D9YDN1-F1
#
_entry.id   AF-A0A9D9YDN1-F1
#
_cell.length_a   1.000
_cell.length_b   1.000
_cell.length_c   1.000
_cell.angle_alpha   90.00
_cell.angle_beta   90.00
_cell.angle_gamma   90.00
#
_symmetry.space_group_name_H-M   'P 1'
#
loop_
_entity.id
_entity.type
_entity.pdbx_description
1 polymer ?
#
loop_
_entity_poly.entity_id
_entity_poly.type
_entity_poly.pdbx_seq_one_letter_code
_entity_poly.pdbx_strand_id
1 'polypeptide(L)'
;MKRLKILSTLLLICFVVATFQNSLTSFVNGFSLGWNIGEYEEMYETTSQTYLAMKLTPKSDLLQMNTLNVRDSSSMMMLPEKATFITFKSMHQEASGEDKFHSVVDALLNVAILSCFVVVLVLVVKIILSFRRSEVFEERNISRINLIGRILIIIGVLNTLWEFLHVFLARRTIALTDFEISYTEIIDWENIIIGLVVLLMNEILIMATGMKKEQELTI
;
A
#
# COMPACT_ATOMS: atom_id res chain seq x y z
N MET A 1 -18.11 8.89 -29.96
CA MET A 1 -16.85 8.24 -30.42
C MET A 1 -15.60 9.09 -30.17
N LYS A 2 -15.41 10.26 -30.83
CA LYS A 2 -14.19 11.10 -30.63
C LYS A 2 -13.98 11.56 -29.17
N ARG A 3 -15.06 12.00 -28.49
CA ARG A 3 -15.02 12.40 -27.07
C ARG A 3 -14.55 11.28 -26.13
N LEU A 4 -15.05 10.05 -26.32
CA LEU A 4 -14.65 8.87 -25.52
C LEU A 4 -13.16 8.54 -25.70
N LYS A 5 -12.66 8.61 -26.94
CA LYS A 5 -11.23 8.38 -27.23
C LYS A 5 -10.34 9.44 -26.56
N ILE A 6 -10.75 10.71 -26.60
CA ILE A 6 -10.03 11.80 -25.92
C ILE A 6 -10.03 11.58 -24.40
N LEU A 7 -11.19 11.27 -23.80
CA LEU A 7 -11.30 10.97 -22.37
C LEU A 7 -10.45 9.76 -21.96
N SER A 8 -10.43 8.69 -22.77
CA SER A 8 -9.61 7.50 -22.49
C SER A 8 -8.11 7.80 -22.57
N THR A 9 -7.69 8.63 -23.53
CA THR A 9 -6.28 9.06 -23.64
C THR A 9 -5.89 9.98 -22.48
N LEU A 10 -6.75 10.92 -22.10
CA LEU A 10 -6.53 11.75 -20.91
C LEU A 10 -6.45 10.90 -19.64
N LEU A 11 -7.33 9.92 -19.49
CA LEU A 11 -7.30 9.00 -18.35
C LEU A 11 -6.00 8.19 -18.30
N LEU A 12 -5.49 7.71 -19.44
CA LEU A 12 -4.18 7.05 -19.51
C LEU A 12 -3.06 7.99 -19.06
N ILE A 13 -3.04 9.24 -19.56
CA ILE A 13 -2.01 10.23 -19.19
C ILE A 13 -2.09 10.54 -17.69
N CYS A 14 -3.28 10.81 -17.16
CA CYS A 14 -3.49 11.05 -15.74
C CYS A 14 -3.04 9.85 -14.89
N PHE A 15 -3.37 8.63 -15.31
CA PHE A 15 -2.94 7.41 -14.62
C PHE A 15 -1.42 7.29 -14.57
N VAL A 16 -0.73 7.53 -15.70
CA VAL A 16 0.75 7.51 -15.76
C VAL A 16 1.35 8.62 -14.89
N VAL A 17 0.84 9.86 -14.99
CA VAL A 17 1.39 10.97 -14.19
C VAL A 17 1.18 10.73 -12.70
N ALA A 18 -0.02 10.31 -12.28
CA ALA A 18 -0.32 10.04 -10.88
C ALA A 18 0.52 8.91 -10.30
N THR A 19 0.72 7.83 -11.08
CA THR A 19 1.57 6.71 -10.65
C THR A 19 3.04 7.13 -10.55
N PHE A 20 3.56 7.96 -11.44
CA PHE A 20 4.96 8.40 -11.40
C PHE A 20 5.25 9.47 -10.34
N GLN A 21 4.35 10.44 -10.13
CA GLN A 21 4.61 11.60 -9.26
C GLN A 21 4.91 11.20 -7.81
N ASN A 22 4.09 10.31 -7.23
CA ASN A 22 4.25 9.89 -5.84
C ASN A 22 5.27 8.74 -5.67
N SER A 23 5.48 7.94 -6.72
CA SER A 23 6.37 6.79 -6.66
C SER A 23 7.84 7.18 -6.77
N LEU A 24 8.18 8.18 -7.60
CA LEU A 24 9.59 8.58 -7.82
C LEU A 24 10.22 9.16 -6.56
N THR A 25 9.54 10.09 -5.89
CA THR A 25 10.04 10.72 -4.66
C THR A 25 10.16 9.70 -3.53
N SER A 26 9.13 8.87 -3.34
CA SER A 26 9.16 7.77 -2.37
C SER A 26 10.28 6.77 -2.65
N PHE A 27 10.50 6.43 -3.93
CA PHE A 27 11.59 5.54 -4.34
C PHE A 27 12.96 6.13 -4.04
N VAL A 28 13.22 7.39 -4.42
CA VAL A 28 14.52 8.04 -4.18
C VAL A 28 14.80 8.14 -2.67
N ASN A 29 13.79 8.55 -1.88
CA ASN A 29 13.93 8.63 -0.43
C ASN A 29 14.17 7.24 0.20
N GLY A 30 13.40 6.23 -0.21
CA GLY A 30 13.56 4.86 0.28
C GLY A 30 14.92 4.26 -0.10
N PHE A 31 15.38 4.50 -1.33
CA PHE A 31 16.69 4.06 -1.80
C PHE A 31 17.82 4.73 -1.02
N SER A 32 17.75 6.05 -0.82
CA SER A 32 18.75 6.78 -0.03
C SER A 32 18.77 6.33 1.43
N LEU A 33 17.62 6.08 2.04
CA LEU A 33 17.54 5.54 3.40
C LEU A 33 18.16 4.14 3.48
N GLY A 34 17.83 3.26 2.54
CA GLY A 34 18.42 1.92 2.46
C GLY A 34 19.94 1.94 2.27
N TRP A 35 20.45 2.86 1.46
CA TRP A 35 21.89 3.04 1.25
C TRP A 35 22.61 3.42 2.56
N ASN A 36 22.06 4.41 3.27
CA ASN A 36 22.63 4.87 4.54
C ASN A 36 22.56 3.79 5.63
N ILE A 37 21.50 2.97 5.65
CA ILE A 37 21.38 1.83 6.57
C ILE A 37 22.46 0.79 6.26
N GLY A 38 22.64 0.43 4.98
CA GLY A 38 23.66 -0.54 4.57
C GLY A 38 25.08 -0.09 4.90
N GLU A 39 25.39 1.20 4.71
CA GLU A 39 26.69 1.77 5.10
C GLU A 39 26.91 1.69 6.62
N TYR A 40 25.86 1.91 7.43
CA TYR A 40 25.92 1.74 8.88
C TYR A 40 26.10 0.27 9.29
N GLU A 41 25.39 -0.66 8.66
CA GLU A 41 25.51 -2.10 8.91
C GLU A 41 26.93 -2.61 8.65
N GLU A 42 27.54 -2.18 7.54
CA GLU A 42 28.92 -2.52 7.19
C GLU A 42 29.93 -1.93 8.18
N MET A 43 29.77 -0.65 8.53
CA MET A 43 30.70 0.05 9.43
C MET A 43 30.72 -0.52 10.84
N TYR A 44 29.58 -0.98 11.35
CA TYR A 44 29.43 -1.43 12.74
C TYR A 44 29.28 -2.95 12.88
N GLU A 45 29.40 -3.71 11.78
CA GLU A 45 29.18 -5.17 11.77
C GLU A 45 27.84 -5.56 12.41
N THR A 46 26.80 -4.80 12.08
CA THR A 46 25.44 -5.01 12.59
C THR A 46 24.49 -5.37 11.46
N THR A 47 23.35 -5.94 11.83
CA THR A 47 22.21 -6.18 10.95
C THR A 47 21.04 -5.37 11.48
N SER A 48 20.34 -4.68 10.59
CA SER A 48 19.20 -3.86 10.95
C SER A 48 17.87 -4.57 10.68
N GLN A 49 16.88 -4.29 11.51
CA GLN A 49 15.47 -4.56 11.24
C GLN A 49 14.72 -3.24 11.28
N THR A 50 14.04 -2.94 10.17
CA THR A 50 13.29 -1.70 9.99
C THR A 50 11.79 -1.97 10.13
N TYR A 51 11.14 -1.21 11.01
CA TYR A 51 9.71 -1.21 11.26
C TYR A 51 9.14 0.13 10.81
N LEU A 52 8.52 0.15 9.62
CA LEU A 52 8.10 1.38 8.95
C LEU A 52 6.75 1.89 9.47
N ALA A 53 6.64 3.21 9.62
CA ALA A 53 5.37 3.93 9.81
C ALA A 53 4.43 3.37 10.91
N MET A 54 5.01 2.85 11.99
CA MET A 54 4.32 2.27 13.13
C MET A 54 3.47 3.31 13.85
N LYS A 55 2.17 3.03 14.05
CA LYS A 55 1.27 3.92 14.80
C LYS A 55 1.66 3.93 16.27
N LEU A 56 1.77 5.11 16.86
CA LEU A 56 2.05 5.27 18.28
C LEU A 56 0.83 5.82 19.02
N THR A 57 0.57 5.27 20.20
CA THR A 57 -0.41 5.77 21.16
C THR A 57 0.28 6.08 22.48
N PRO A 58 0.03 7.25 23.10
CA PRO A 58 0.64 7.57 24.38
C PRO A 58 0.14 6.63 25.47
N LYS A 59 1.01 6.22 26.39
CA LYS A 59 0.67 5.39 27.55
C LYS A 59 -0.09 6.16 28.63
N SER A 60 0.08 7.47 28.65
CA SER A 60 -0.54 8.38 29.60
C SER A 60 -1.35 9.43 28.87
N ASP A 61 -2.55 9.71 29.36
CA ASP A 61 -3.40 10.79 28.84
C ASP A 61 -2.85 12.19 29.18
N LEU A 62 -1.81 12.27 30.02
CA LEU A 62 -1.17 13.53 30.38
C LEU A 62 -0.28 14.04 29.25
N LEU A 63 -0.80 15.02 28.54
CA LEU A 63 -0.08 15.77 27.52
C LEU A 63 1.06 16.58 28.16
N GLN A 64 2.31 16.19 27.90
CA GLN A 64 3.51 16.87 28.41
C GLN A 64 4.28 17.58 27.29
N MET A 65 4.80 18.77 27.61
CA MET A 65 5.75 19.47 26.75
C MET A 65 7.03 18.64 26.64
N ASN A 66 7.38 18.24 25.43
CA ASN A 66 8.49 17.31 25.18
C ASN A 66 9.48 17.81 24.11
N THR A 67 9.24 18.99 23.54
CA THR A 67 10.12 19.59 22.55
C THR A 67 10.19 21.11 22.68
N LEU A 68 11.23 21.70 22.09
CA LEU A 68 11.42 23.14 22.02
C LEU A 68 11.29 23.60 20.57
N ASN A 69 10.55 24.68 20.35
CA ASN A 69 10.55 25.37 19.08
C ASN A 69 11.87 26.12 18.92
N VAL A 70 12.74 25.63 18.04
CA VAL A 70 14.08 26.22 17.83
C VAL A 70 13.99 27.68 17.32
N ARG A 71 12.86 28.12 16.74
CA ARG A 71 12.72 29.48 16.20
C ARG A 71 12.48 30.55 17.25
N ASP A 72 11.78 30.23 18.33
CA ASP A 72 11.36 31.19 19.36
C ASP A 72 11.61 30.70 20.79
N SER A 73 12.24 29.53 20.95
CA SER A 73 12.52 28.86 22.22
C SER A 73 11.27 28.52 23.06
N SER A 74 10.07 28.60 22.49
CA SER A 74 8.84 28.21 23.17
C SER A 74 8.78 26.69 23.36
N SER A 75 8.25 26.25 24.50
CA SER A 75 7.98 24.82 24.72
C SER A 75 6.76 24.40 23.91
N MET A 76 6.88 23.27 23.21
CA MET A 76 5.80 22.69 22.43
C MET A 76 5.58 21.23 22.83
N MET A 77 4.38 20.74 22.52
CA MET A 77 4.09 19.33 22.54
C MET A 77 4.21 18.76 21.13
N MET A 78 5.05 17.74 20.98
CA MET A 78 5.14 16.90 19.79
C MET A 78 4.50 15.56 20.10
N LEU A 79 3.39 15.24 19.44
CA LEU A 79 2.75 13.94 19.55
C LEU A 79 3.03 13.14 18.26
N PRO A 80 4.04 12.24 18.26
CA PRO A 80 4.33 11.43 17.10
C PRO A 80 3.17 10.45 16.87
N GLU A 81 2.54 10.52 15.71
CA GLU A 81 1.42 9.65 15.34
C GLU A 81 1.91 8.38 14.64
N LYS A 82 2.91 8.52 13.77
CA LYS A 82 3.60 7.41 13.09
C LYS A 82 5.11 7.58 13.21
N ALA A 83 5.82 6.49 13.48
CA ALA A 83 7.26 6.49 13.59
C ALA A 83 7.88 5.29 12.87
N THR A 84 9.08 5.50 12.32
CA THR A 84 9.90 4.42 11.78
C THR A 84 10.96 4.06 12.79
N PHE A 85 11.06 2.77 13.13
CA PHE A 85 12.09 2.26 14.04
C PHE A 85 13.09 1.43 13.26
N ILE A 86 14.38 1.68 13.50
CA ILE A 86 15.47 0.87 12.97
C ILE A 86 16.21 0.30 14.18
N THR A 87 16.18 -1.03 14.29
CA THR A 87 16.84 -1.74 15.39
C THR A 87 18.07 -2.44 14.84
N PHE A 88 19.21 -2.35 15.53
CA PHE A 88 20.46 -2.98 15.11
C PHE A 88 20.80 -4.14 16.05
N LYS A 89 21.17 -5.28 15.48
CA LYS A 89 21.67 -6.47 16.18
C LYS A 89 23.07 -6.80 15.66
N SER A 90 23.94 -7.36 16.50
CA SER A 90 25.28 -7.77 16.04
C SER A 90 25.19 -8.85 14.96
N MET A 91 25.99 -8.75 13.90
CA MET A 91 26.02 -9.73 12.80
C MET A 91 26.44 -11.14 13.26
N HIS A 92 27.21 -11.25 14.35
CA HIS A 92 27.64 -12.53 14.91
C HIS A 92 26.58 -13.23 15.76
N GLN A 93 25.43 -12.59 15.99
CA GLN A 93 24.33 -13.22 16.67
C GLN A 93 23.56 -14.11 15.69
N GLU A 94 23.58 -15.43 15.89
CA GLU A 94 22.81 -16.35 15.05
C GLU A 94 21.32 -15.96 15.06
N ALA A 95 20.77 -15.75 13.87
CA ALA A 95 19.35 -15.47 13.71
C ALA A 95 18.54 -16.66 14.26
N SER A 96 17.61 -16.36 15.16
CA SER A 96 16.72 -17.36 15.75
C SER A 96 15.93 -18.06 14.64
N GLY A 97 15.50 -19.31 14.88
CA GLY A 97 14.59 -20.02 13.96
C GLY A 97 13.31 -19.23 13.68
N GLU A 98 12.84 -18.47 14.68
CA GLU A 98 11.70 -17.56 14.54
C GLU A 98 12.00 -16.40 13.57
N ASP A 99 13.16 -15.76 13.68
CA ASP A 99 13.56 -14.64 12.81
C ASP A 99 13.65 -15.07 11.33
N LYS A 100 14.19 -16.27 11.07
CA LYS A 100 14.27 -16.83 9.72
C LYS A 100 12.90 -17.14 9.15
N PHE A 101 12.00 -17.71 9.96
CA PHE A 101 10.63 -17.99 9.53
C PHE A 101 9.89 -16.70 9.19
N HIS A 102 9.99 -15.67 10.04
CA HIS A 102 9.39 -14.37 9.80
C HIS A 102 9.89 -13.73 8.51
N SER A 103 11.20 -13.75 8.25
CA SER A 103 11.79 -13.22 7.02
C SER A 103 11.26 -13.91 5.76
N VAL A 104 11.10 -15.24 5.79
CA VAL A 104 10.53 -15.99 4.66
C VAL A 104 9.07 -15.64 4.43
N VAL A 105 8.27 -15.57 5.49
CA VAL A 105 6.84 -15.20 5.40
C VAL A 105 6.69 -13.78 4.87
N ASP A 106 7.50 -12.84 5.37
CA ASP A 106 7.51 -11.46 4.92
C ASP A 106 7.87 -11.33 3.43
N ALA A 107 8.92 -12.04 2.99
CA ALA A 107 9.31 -12.08 1.58
C ALA A 107 8.19 -12.65 0.67
N LEU A 108 7.54 -13.73 1.09
CA LEU A 108 6.43 -14.34 0.35
C LEU A 108 5.22 -13.41 0.25
N LEU A 109 4.86 -12.72 1.34
CA LEU A 109 3.78 -11.74 1.35
C LEU A 109 4.08 -10.58 0.39
N ASN A 110 5.27 -10.01 0.46
CA ASN A 110 5.68 -8.92 -0.42
C ASN A 110 5.67 -9.32 -1.90
N VAL A 111 6.19 -10.51 -2.24
CA VAL A 111 6.16 -11.02 -3.61
C VAL A 111 4.71 -11.24 -4.08
N ALA A 112 3.84 -11.78 -3.22
CA ALA A 112 2.43 -11.97 -3.53
C ALA A 112 1.71 -10.64 -3.79
N ILE A 113 1.89 -9.64 -2.91
CA ILE A 113 1.34 -8.29 -3.06
C ILE A 113 1.83 -7.63 -4.36
N LEU A 114 3.15 -7.65 -4.61
CA LEU A 114 3.75 -7.10 -5.83
C LEU A 114 3.18 -7.75 -7.09
N SER A 115 3.03 -9.08 -7.08
CA SER A 115 2.47 -9.81 -8.24
C SER A 115 1.02 -9.40 -8.51
N CYS A 116 0.20 -9.20 -7.47
CA CYS A 116 -1.17 -8.71 -7.58
C CYS A 116 -1.22 -7.31 -8.20
N PHE A 117 -0.36 -6.39 -7.73
CA PHE A 117 -0.26 -5.04 -8.27
C PHE A 117 0.09 -5.03 -9.77
N VAL A 118 1.07 -5.84 -10.19
CA VAL A 118 1.44 -5.97 -11.61
C VAL A 118 0.26 -6.48 -12.44
N VAL A 119 -0.48 -7.48 -11.94
CA VAL A 119 -1.66 -8.01 -12.63
C VAL A 119 -2.74 -6.94 -12.78
N VAL A 120 -3.05 -6.19 -11.71
CA VAL A 120 -4.02 -5.09 -11.75
C VAL A 120 -3.61 -4.03 -12.77
N LEU A 121 -2.34 -3.62 -12.78
CA LEU A 121 -1.81 -2.63 -13.73
C LEU A 121 -2.02 -3.11 -15.18
N VAL A 122 -1.65 -4.35 -15.48
CA VAL A 122 -1.82 -4.94 -16.82
C VAL A 122 -3.30 -4.98 -17.23
N LEU A 123 -4.20 -5.33 -16.32
CA LEU A 123 -5.64 -5.38 -16.58
C LEU A 123 -6.23 -3.98 -16.84
N VAL A 124 -5.84 -2.99 -16.04
CA VAL A 124 -6.26 -1.59 -16.21
C VAL A 124 -5.81 -1.06 -17.58
N VAL A 125 -4.54 -1.26 -17.96
CA VAL A 125 -4.03 -0.87 -19.28
C VAL A 125 -4.82 -1.56 -20.41
N LYS A 126 -5.10 -2.86 -20.29
CA LYS A 126 -5.90 -3.61 -21.28
C LYS A 126 -7.32 -3.04 -21.42
N ILE A 127 -7.97 -2.63 -20.33
CA ILE A 127 -9.30 -2.00 -20.34
C ILE A 127 -9.23 -0.64 -21.04
N ILE A 128 -8.30 0.23 -20.65
CA ILE A 128 -8.16 1.57 -21.25
C ILE A 128 -7.94 1.48 -22.77
N LEU A 129 -7.10 0.53 -23.21
CA LEU A 129 -6.85 0.28 -24.63
C LEU A 129 -8.10 -0.21 -25.37
N SER A 130 -8.96 -1.01 -24.73
CA SER A 130 -10.20 -1.50 -25.32
C SER A 130 -11.29 -0.42 -25.35
N PHE A 131 -11.35 0.45 -24.34
CA PHE A 131 -12.23 1.63 -24.35
C PHE A 131 -11.88 2.58 -25.48
N ARG A 132 -10.59 2.74 -25.80
CA ARG A 132 -10.14 3.51 -26.96
C ARG A 132 -10.62 2.91 -28.30
N ARG A 133 -10.86 1.60 -28.36
CA ARG A 133 -11.47 0.90 -29.51
C ARG A 133 -13.00 0.91 -29.51
N SER A 134 -13.63 1.57 -28.53
CA SER A 134 -15.09 1.61 -28.33
C SER A 134 -15.71 0.26 -27.96
N GLU A 135 -14.91 -0.71 -27.49
CA GLU A 135 -15.34 -2.05 -27.08
C GLU A 135 -15.74 -2.08 -25.59
N VAL A 136 -16.42 -1.03 -25.10
CA VAL A 136 -16.63 -0.82 -23.66
C VAL A 136 -17.45 -1.95 -23.01
N PHE A 137 -18.52 -2.38 -23.68
CA PHE A 137 -19.49 -3.38 -23.19
C PHE A 137 -19.14 -4.82 -23.58
N GLU A 138 -17.89 -5.07 -23.96
CA GLU A 138 -17.44 -6.42 -24.30
C GLU A 138 -17.35 -7.28 -23.03
N GLU A 139 -17.83 -8.53 -23.10
CA GLU A 139 -17.81 -9.48 -21.96
C GLU A 139 -16.40 -9.70 -21.41
N ARG A 140 -15.38 -9.57 -22.26
CA ARG A 140 -13.97 -9.61 -21.87
C ARG A 140 -13.59 -8.47 -20.93
N ASN A 141 -14.10 -7.26 -21.14
CA ASN A 141 -13.79 -6.12 -20.30
C ASN A 141 -14.53 -6.19 -18.97
N ILE A 142 -15.79 -6.64 -18.97
CA ILE A 142 -16.54 -6.96 -17.75
C ILE A 142 -15.76 -7.98 -16.91
N SER A 143 -15.31 -9.07 -17.52
CA SER A 143 -14.50 -10.08 -16.81
C SER A 143 -13.20 -9.51 -16.21
N ARG A 144 -12.54 -8.58 -16.92
CA ARG A 144 -11.34 -7.90 -16.42
C ARG A 144 -11.63 -6.95 -15.25
N ILE A 145 -12.73 -6.20 -15.29
CA ILE A 145 -13.14 -5.29 -14.21
C ILE A 145 -13.48 -6.11 -12.96
N ASN A 146 -14.24 -7.20 -13.10
CA ASN A 146 -14.52 -8.14 -12.01
C ASN A 146 -13.23 -8.69 -11.39
N LEU A 147 -12.26 -9.11 -12.22
CA LEU A 147 -10.98 -9.61 -11.75
C LEU A 147 -10.18 -8.54 -10.99
N ILE A 148 -10.14 -7.29 -11.49
CA ILE A 148 -9.51 -6.16 -10.78
C ILE A 148 -10.12 -5.98 -9.40
N GLY A 149 -11.46 -5.92 -9.30
CA GLY A 149 -12.14 -5.72 -8.02
C GLY A 149 -11.80 -6.82 -7.00
N ARG A 150 -11.77 -8.08 -7.43
CA ARG A 150 -11.38 -9.22 -6.57
C ARG A 150 -9.92 -9.13 -6.12
N ILE A 151 -9.00 -8.81 -7.04
CA ILE A 151 -7.58 -8.71 -6.71
C ILE A 151 -7.32 -7.55 -5.74
N LEU A 152 -8.02 -6.41 -5.88
CA LEU A 152 -7.88 -5.28 -4.94
C LEU A 152 -8.31 -5.65 -3.52
N ILE A 153 -9.40 -6.41 -3.36
CA ILE A 153 -9.81 -6.93 -2.04
C ILE A 153 -8.73 -7.87 -1.48
N ILE A 154 -8.18 -8.76 -2.31
CA ILE A 154 -7.09 -9.66 -1.90
C ILE A 154 -5.86 -8.87 -1.46
N ILE A 155 -5.47 -7.82 -2.21
CA ILE A 155 -4.36 -6.94 -1.84
C ILE A 155 -4.62 -6.31 -0.46
N GLY A 156 -5.81 -5.76 -0.22
CA GLY A 156 -6.15 -5.16 1.07
C GLY A 156 -6.07 -6.16 2.23
N VAL A 157 -6.51 -7.40 2.03
CA VAL A 157 -6.37 -8.47 3.04
C VAL A 157 -4.90 -8.85 3.28
N LEU A 158 -4.11 -8.99 2.21
CA LEU A 158 -2.69 -9.32 2.31
C LEU A 158 -1.89 -8.19 3.00
N ASN A 159 -2.16 -6.93 2.66
CA ASN A 159 -1.55 -5.77 3.32
C ASN A 159 -1.92 -5.71 4.80
N THR A 160 -3.19 -5.94 5.14
CA THR A 160 -3.65 -5.99 6.53
C THR A 160 -2.91 -7.07 7.32
N LEU A 161 -2.73 -8.26 6.72
CA LEU A 161 -1.99 -9.36 7.34
C LEU A 161 -0.51 -9.01 7.51
N TRP A 162 0.08 -8.38 6.50
CA TRP A 162 1.47 -7.91 6.52
C TRP A 162 1.71 -6.88 7.63
N GLU A 163 0.88 -5.84 7.71
CA GLU A 163 0.94 -4.82 8.77
C GLU A 163 0.72 -5.42 10.15
N PHE A 164 -0.24 -6.33 10.30
CA PHE A 164 -0.47 -7.04 11.55
C PHE A 164 0.78 -7.78 12.05
N LEU A 165 1.44 -8.54 11.17
CA LEU A 165 2.68 -9.26 11.51
C LEU A 165 3.80 -8.30 11.90
N HIS A 166 3.95 -7.19 11.18
CA HIS A 166 4.95 -6.17 11.46
C HIS A 166 4.72 -5.48 12.82
N VAL A 167 3.48 -5.10 13.14
CA VAL A 167 3.13 -4.51 14.44
C VAL A 167 3.35 -5.53 15.57
N PHE A 168 2.98 -6.80 15.35
CA PHE A 168 3.21 -7.87 16.31
C PHE A 168 4.69 -8.06 16.64
N LEU A 169 5.56 -8.09 15.62
CA LEU A 169 6.99 -8.19 15.79
C LEU A 169 7.60 -6.95 16.46
N ALA A 170 7.14 -5.76 16.06
CA ALA A 170 7.60 -4.50 16.63
C ALA A 170 7.28 -4.43 18.13
N ARG A 171 6.06 -4.80 18.54
CA ARG A 171 5.68 -4.85 19.97
C ARG A 171 6.49 -5.84 20.79
N ARG A 172 6.98 -6.94 20.19
CA ARG A 172 7.85 -7.92 20.87
C ARG A 172 9.29 -7.43 21.01
N THR A 173 9.75 -6.62 20.06
CA THR A 173 11.17 -6.22 19.98
C THR A 173 11.42 -4.84 20.56
N ILE A 174 10.41 -3.97 20.58
CA ILE A 174 10.53 -2.56 20.93
C ILE A 174 9.62 -2.24 22.11
N ALA A 175 10.23 -1.70 23.17
CA ALA A 175 9.52 -1.11 24.30
C ALA A 175 9.89 0.38 24.40
N LEU A 176 8.89 1.25 24.36
CA LEU A 176 9.06 2.70 24.51
C LEU A 176 8.59 3.13 25.90
N THR A 177 9.20 4.18 26.45
CA THR A 177 8.88 4.69 27.79
C THR A 177 7.46 5.24 27.85
N ASP A 178 7.12 6.17 26.95
CA ASP A 178 5.88 6.96 27.02
C ASP A 178 4.84 6.58 25.96
N PHE A 179 5.19 5.67 25.04
CA PHE A 179 4.34 5.26 23.92
C PHE A 179 4.17 3.75 23.83
N GLU A 180 3.10 3.33 23.19
CA GLU A 180 2.87 1.97 22.73
C GLU A 180 2.67 1.97 21.23
N ILE A 181 3.22 0.96 20.57
CA ILE A 181 2.92 0.70 19.16
C ILE A 181 1.48 0.20 19.10
N SER A 182 0.60 0.77 18.29
CA SER A 182 -0.81 0.38 18.23
C SER A 182 -1.16 -0.50 17.03
N TYR A 183 -2.19 -1.34 17.19
CA TYR A 183 -2.88 -2.03 16.08
C TYR A 183 -3.98 -1.18 15.43
N THR A 184 -4.12 0.08 15.84
CA THR A 184 -5.05 1.01 15.19
C THR A 184 -4.62 1.26 13.75
N GLU A 185 -5.59 1.35 12.83
CA GLU A 185 -5.35 1.62 11.39
C GLU A 185 -4.58 0.54 10.62
N ILE A 186 -4.43 -0.68 11.15
CA ILE A 186 -3.74 -1.78 10.42
C ILE A 186 -4.53 -2.35 9.24
N ILE A 187 -5.81 -1.98 9.11
CA ILE A 187 -6.68 -2.52 8.07
C ILE A 187 -6.59 -1.59 6.86
N ASP A 188 -6.20 -2.16 5.73
CA ASP A 188 -6.15 -1.48 4.44
C ASP A 188 -7.56 -1.34 3.84
N TRP A 189 -8.34 -0.45 4.45
CA TRP A 189 -9.69 -0.12 4.01
C TRP A 189 -9.71 0.51 2.62
N GLU A 190 -8.64 1.20 2.23
CA GLU A 190 -8.55 1.87 0.93
C GLU A 190 -8.68 0.85 -0.21
N ASN A 191 -7.82 -0.17 -0.23
CA ASN A 191 -7.86 -1.17 -1.30
C ASN A 191 -9.15 -2.02 -1.26
N ILE A 192 -9.66 -2.33 -0.06
CA ILE A 192 -10.91 -3.08 0.11
C ILE A 192 -12.10 -2.29 -0.45
N ILE A 193 -12.24 -1.03 -0.07
CA ILE A 193 -13.35 -0.18 -0.52
C ILE A 193 -13.27 0.05 -2.03
N ILE A 194 -12.09 0.36 -2.57
CA ILE A 194 -11.92 0.54 -4.02
C ILE A 194 -12.29 -0.76 -4.75
N GLY A 195 -11.84 -1.91 -4.26
CA GLY A 195 -12.19 -3.21 -4.82
C GLY A 195 -13.70 -3.47 -4.85
N LEU A 196 -14.39 -3.19 -3.74
CA LEU A 196 -15.85 -3.31 -3.65
C LEU A 196 -16.58 -2.36 -4.61
N VAL A 197 -16.15 -1.11 -4.71
CA VAL A 197 -16.71 -0.13 -5.65
C VAL A 197 -16.54 -0.61 -7.10
N VAL A 198 -15.37 -1.15 -7.45
CA VAL A 198 -15.12 -1.71 -8.78
C VAL A 198 -16.04 -2.89 -9.09
N LEU A 199 -16.27 -3.79 -8.12
CA LEU A 199 -17.21 -4.90 -8.28
C LEU A 199 -18.65 -4.41 -8.46
N LEU A 200 -19.06 -3.40 -7.70
CA LEU A 200 -20.39 -2.80 -7.84
C LEU A 200 -20.55 -2.16 -9.22
N MET A 201 -19.54 -1.41 -9.70
CA MET A 201 -19.53 -0.86 -11.06
C MET A 201 -19.60 -1.96 -12.13
N ASN A 202 -18.94 -3.09 -11.91
CA ASN A 202 -19.01 -4.23 -12.83
C ASN A 202 -20.44 -4.79 -12.94
N GLU A 203 -21.16 -4.90 -11.82
CA GLU A 203 -22.55 -5.38 -11.81
C GLU A 203 -23.47 -4.43 -12.59
N ILE A 204 -23.29 -3.12 -12.41
CA ILE A 204 -24.01 -2.11 -13.18
C ILE A 204 -23.72 -2.23 -14.68
N LEU A 205 -22.46 -2.50 -15.05
CA LEU A 205 -22.08 -2.69 -16.45
C LEU A 205 -22.70 -3.95 -17.06
N ILE A 206 -22.82 -5.05 -16.30
CA ILE A 206 -23.53 -6.26 -16.74
C ILE A 206 -24.98 -5.94 -17.04
N MET A 207 -25.68 -5.29 -16.11
CA MET A 207 -27.08 -4.89 -16.29
C MET A 207 -27.27 -3.98 -17.51
N ALA A 208 -26.41 -2.95 -17.65
CA ALA A 208 -26.46 -2.03 -18.79
C ALA A 208 -26.23 -2.75 -20.13
N THR A 209 -25.34 -3.73 -20.16
CA THR A 209 -25.07 -4.53 -21.36
C THR A 209 -26.26 -5.43 -21.70
N GLY A 210 -26.92 -6.01 -20.69
CA GLY A 210 -28.15 -6.80 -20.87
C GLY A 210 -29.27 -5.96 -21.48
N MET A 211 -29.56 -4.79 -20.89
CA MET A 211 -30.58 -3.86 -21.40
C MET A 211 -30.31 -3.44 -22.86
N LYS A 212 -29.04 -3.21 -23.21
CA LYS A 212 -28.64 -2.88 -24.58
C LYS A 212 -28.94 -4.03 -25.55
N LYS A 213 -28.63 -5.27 -25.17
CA LYS A 213 -28.91 -6.46 -25.99
C LYS A 213 -30.41 -6.66 -26.21
N GLU A 214 -31.24 -6.44 -25.19
CA GLU A 214 -32.70 -6.52 -25.31
C GLU A 214 -33.28 -5.47 -26.25
N GLN A 215 -32.78 -4.23 -26.20
CA GLN A 215 -33.18 -3.16 -27.12
C GLN A 215 -32.80 -3.48 -28.58
N GLU A 216 -31.63 -4.08 -28.81
CA GLU A 216 -31.20 -4.49 -30.16
C GLU A 216 -32.03 -5.67 -30.73
N LEU A 217 -32.64 -6.50 -29.89
CA LEU A 217 -33.49 -7.63 -30.31
C LEU A 217 -34.94 -7.24 -30.64
N THR A 218 -35.39 -6.06 -30.20
CA THR A 218 -36.78 -5.59 -30.37
C THR A 218 -36.98 -4.74 -31.63
N ILE A 219 -35.88 -4.30 -32.25
CA ILE A 219 -35.86 -3.49 -33.49
C ILE A 219 -35.61 -4.41 -34.69
#